data_AF-A0A937HC80-F1
#
_entry.id   AF-A0A937HC80-F1
#
_cell.length_a   1.000
_cell.length_b   1.000
_cell.length_c   1.000
_cell.angle_alpha   90.00
_cell.angle_beta   90.00
_cell.angle_gamma   90.00
#
_symmetry.space_group_name_H-M   'P 1'
#
loop_
_entity.id
_entity.type
_entity.pdbx_description
1 polymer ?
#
loop_
_entity_poly.entity_id
_entity_poly.type
_entity_poly.pdbx_seq_one_letter_code
_entity_poly.pdbx_strand_id
1 'polypeptide(L)'
;MKENYSLTTGLPTAVLCMSLLCLFVGLPQETIAVLSTFSNAFIGYFNTSLILLCSAFTVIAIAIAISPLGRMVLGGATAMPAYRFSTWLAMLFTAGMGSGLVFSGIAEPVYHENFYPRIGDYENPGMTGLAL
;
A
#
# COMPACT_ATOMS: atom_id res chain seq x y z
N MET A 1 -30.75 10.92 -19.81
CA MET A 1 -30.20 11.78 -18.74
C MET A 1 -28.82 11.29 -18.27
N LYS A 2 -27.87 11.07 -19.18
CA LYS A 2 -26.53 10.52 -18.87
C LYS A 2 -25.50 11.21 -19.77
N GLU A 3 -25.08 12.45 -19.47
CA GLU A 3 -23.94 13.01 -20.23
C GLU A 3 -23.19 14.18 -19.57
N ASN A 4 -23.71 14.81 -18.51
CA ASN A 4 -23.05 16.01 -17.96
C ASN A 4 -22.17 15.77 -16.72
N TYR A 5 -22.29 14.64 -16.01
CA TYR A 5 -21.58 14.42 -14.73
C TYR A 5 -20.10 14.03 -14.88
N SER A 6 -19.71 13.45 -16.02
CA SER A 6 -18.32 13.05 -16.29
C SER A 6 -17.44 14.24 -16.67
N LEU A 7 -18.00 15.25 -17.34
CA LEU A 7 -17.25 16.39 -17.84
C LEU A 7 -16.97 17.43 -16.73
N THR A 8 -17.92 17.65 -15.80
CA THR A 8 -17.76 18.66 -14.74
C THR A 8 -16.79 18.25 -13.64
N THR A 9 -16.66 16.96 -13.33
CA THR A 9 -15.70 16.46 -12.34
C THR A 9 -14.38 16.00 -12.97
N GLY A 10 -14.43 15.50 -14.21
CA GLY A 10 -13.26 15.01 -14.94
C GLY A 10 -12.32 16.11 -15.43
N LEU A 11 -12.83 17.24 -15.92
CA LEU A 11 -12.00 18.37 -16.36
C LEU A 11 -11.15 18.98 -15.23
N PRO A 12 -11.71 19.35 -14.05
CA PRO A 12 -10.90 19.92 -12.98
C PRO A 12 -9.90 18.93 -12.39
N THR A 13 -10.23 17.64 -12.30
CA THR A 13 -9.27 16.62 -11.85
C THR A 13 -8.14 16.43 -12.86
N ALA A 14 -8.44 16.40 -14.16
CA ALA A 14 -7.41 16.31 -15.20
C ALA A 14 -6.49 17.55 -15.19
N VAL A 15 -7.04 18.76 -15.05
CA VAL A 15 -6.25 19.99 -14.97
C VAL A 15 -5.37 20.00 -13.71
N LEU A 16 -5.89 19.53 -12.57
CA LEU A 16 -5.10 19.37 -11.34
C LEU A 16 -3.97 18.36 -11.51
N CYS A 17 -4.24 17.18 -12.07
CA CYS A 17 -3.22 16.18 -12.31
C CYS A 17 -2.14 16.71 -13.27
N MET A 18 -2.53 17.35 -14.36
CA MET A 18 -1.59 17.88 -15.35
C MET A 18 -0.77 19.05 -14.82
N SER A 19 -1.36 19.95 -14.02
CA SER A 19 -0.62 21.06 -13.43
C SER A 19 0.40 20.59 -12.40
N LEU A 20 0.04 19.59 -11.59
CA LEU A 20 0.90 19.00 -10.57
C LEU A 20 2.06 18.21 -11.20
N LEU A 21 1.79 17.49 -12.29
CA LEU A 21 2.81 16.83 -13.11
C LEU A 21 3.80 17.83 -13.72
N CYS A 22 3.30 18.92 -14.32
CA CYS A 22 4.16 19.97 -14.88
C CYS A 22 5.07 20.62 -13.82
N LEU A 23 4.55 20.84 -12.61
CA LEU A 23 5.32 21.40 -11.50
C LEU A 23 6.45 20.46 -11.05
N PHE A 24 6.15 19.17 -10.90
CA PHE A 24 7.13 18.16 -10.47
C PHE A 24 8.24 17.92 -11.49
N VAL A 25 7.93 17.98 -12.80
CA VAL A 25 8.92 17.83 -13.86
C VAL A 25 9.76 19.10 -14.05
N GLY A 26 9.18 20.29 -13.84
CA GLY A 26 9.87 21.56 -14.05
C GLY A 26 10.95 21.89 -13.02
N LEU A 27 10.82 21.41 -11.78
CA LEU A 27 11.76 21.67 -10.67
C LEU A 27 12.02 20.38 -9.88
N PRO A 28 12.82 19.43 -10.42
CA PRO A 28 12.95 18.11 -9.84
C PRO A 28 13.67 18.11 -8.48
N GLN A 29 14.68 18.96 -8.27
CA GLN A 29 15.47 18.94 -7.02
C GLN A 29 14.66 19.43 -5.80
N GLU A 30 13.95 20.55 -5.95
CA GLU A 30 13.10 21.10 -4.88
C GLU A 30 11.94 20.15 -4.57
N THR A 31 11.36 19.53 -5.59
CA THR A 31 10.27 18.55 -5.44
C THR A 31 10.72 17.36 -4.59
N ILE A 32 11.92 16.81 -4.87
CA ILE A 32 12.46 15.68 -4.11
C ILE A 32 12.75 16.08 -2.65
N ALA A 33 13.31 17.26 -2.41
CA ALA A 33 13.62 17.74 -1.06
C ALA A 33 12.35 17.95 -0.21
N VAL A 34 11.32 18.57 -0.78
CA VAL A 34 10.03 18.76 -0.10
C VAL A 34 9.34 17.43 0.15
N LEU A 35 9.30 16.55 -0.86
CA LEU A 35 8.63 15.24 -0.76
C LEU A 35 9.30 14.32 0.25
N SER A 36 10.63 14.29 0.29
CA SER A 36 11.39 13.50 1.27
C SER A 36 11.18 14.01 2.70
N THR A 37 11.22 15.32 2.91
CA THR A 37 10.95 15.93 4.22
C THR A 37 9.53 15.61 4.70
N PHE A 38 8.54 15.75 3.82
CA PHE A 38 7.15 15.41 4.13
C PHE A 38 6.98 13.92 4.43
N SER A 39 7.56 13.04 3.61
CA SER A 39 7.48 11.59 3.79
C SER A 39 8.12 11.15 5.11
N ASN A 40 9.29 11.71 5.45
CA ASN A 40 9.96 11.43 6.71
C ASN A 40 9.18 11.94 7.93
N ALA A 41 8.58 13.12 7.84
CA ALA A 41 7.69 13.62 8.88
C ALA A 41 6.47 12.71 9.05
N PHE A 42 5.84 12.30 7.94
CA PHE A 42 4.69 11.40 7.95
C PHE A 42 5.03 10.06 8.60
N ILE A 43 6.13 9.43 8.19
CA ILE A 43 6.62 8.17 8.78
C ILE A 43 6.91 8.40 10.26
N GLY A 44 7.61 9.48 10.64
CA GLY A 44 7.93 9.78 12.03
C GLY A 44 6.71 9.85 12.95
N TYR A 45 5.60 10.43 12.49
CA TYR A 45 4.36 10.52 13.27
C TYR A 45 3.48 9.27 13.20
N PHE A 46 3.39 8.63 12.03
CA PHE A 46 2.39 7.59 11.77
C PHE A 46 2.93 6.16 11.75
N ASN A 47 4.25 5.94 11.80
CA ASN A 47 4.84 4.60 11.68
C ASN A 47 4.20 3.58 12.65
N THR A 48 4.29 3.83 13.95
CA THR A 48 3.75 2.91 14.96
C THR A 48 2.23 2.77 14.86
N SER A 49 1.53 3.88 14.60
CA SER A 49 0.07 3.89 14.46
C SER A 49 -0.40 3.04 13.28
N LEU A 50 0.30 3.09 12.15
CA LEU A 50 -0.02 2.29 10.96
C LEU A 50 0.25 0.80 11.19
N ILE A 51 1.37 0.44 11.85
CA ILE A 51 1.68 -0.96 12.20
C ILE A 51 0.62 -1.52 13.14
N LEU A 52 0.24 -0.76 14.17
CA LEU A 52 -0.79 -1.16 15.14
C LEU A 52 -2.15 -1.31 14.46
N LEU A 53 -2.53 -0.36 13.59
CA LEU A 53 -3.78 -0.38 12.86
C LEU A 53 -3.87 -1.58 11.92
N CYS A 54 -2.81 -1.85 11.15
CA CYS A 54 -2.73 -3.01 10.26
C CYS A 54 -2.88 -4.32 11.05
N SER A 55 -2.12 -4.45 12.13
CA SER A 55 -2.19 -5.62 13.02
C SER A 55 -3.59 -5.78 13.63
N ALA A 56 -4.21 -4.68 14.06
CA ALA A 56 -5.56 -4.70 14.61
C ALA A 56 -6.60 -5.16 13.58
N PHE A 57 -6.53 -4.67 12.33
CA PHE A 57 -7.42 -5.14 11.26
C PHE A 57 -7.23 -6.62 10.95
N THR A 58 -5.99 -7.13 10.96
CA THR A 58 -5.72 -8.55 10.79
C THR A 58 -6.36 -9.38 11.89
N VAL A 59 -6.18 -8.98 13.16
CA VAL A 59 -6.79 -9.67 14.30
C VAL A 59 -8.31 -9.63 14.23
N ILE A 60 -8.91 -8.48 13.89
CA ILE A 60 -10.36 -8.33 13.73
C ILE A 60 -10.88 -9.22 12.60
N ALA A 61 -10.18 -9.29 11.45
CA ALA A 61 -10.59 -10.14 10.34
C ALA A 61 -10.57 -11.63 10.73
N ILE A 62 -9.52 -12.08 11.44
CA ILE A 62 -9.43 -13.45 11.96
C ILE A 62 -10.54 -13.70 12.99
N ALA A 63 -10.77 -12.76 13.91
CA ALA A 63 -11.84 -12.87 14.90
C ALA A 63 -13.21 -13.00 14.23
N ILE A 64 -13.51 -12.20 13.20
CA ILE A 64 -14.75 -12.30 12.43
C ILE A 64 -14.86 -13.65 11.73
N ALA A 65 -13.78 -14.14 11.13
CA ALA A 65 -13.77 -15.42 10.42
C ALA A 65 -14.09 -16.63 11.34
N ILE A 66 -13.65 -16.59 12.60
CA ILE A 66 -13.90 -17.65 13.59
C ILE A 66 -15.26 -17.45 14.28
N SER A 67 -15.69 -16.19 14.45
CA SER A 67 -16.95 -15.83 15.11
C SER A 67 -18.19 -16.36 14.35
N PRO A 68 -19.37 -16.42 15.00
CA PRO A 68 -20.63 -16.76 14.33
C PRO A 68 -20.98 -15.80 13.18
N LEU A 69 -20.41 -14.59 13.13
CA LEU A 69 -20.60 -13.65 12.02
C LEU A 69 -19.99 -14.17 10.72
N GLY A 70 -18.89 -14.93 10.77
CA GLY A 70 -18.26 -15.53 9.59
C GLY A 70 -19.12 -16.61 8.91
N ARG A 71 -20.13 -17.16 9.60
CA ARG A 71 -21.10 -18.12 9.02
C ARG A 71 -22.25 -17.45 8.28
N MET A 72 -22.40 -16.13 8.41
CA MET A 72 -23.51 -15.41 7.78
C MET A 72 -23.28 -15.28 6.27
N VAL A 73 -24.24 -15.74 5.48
CA VAL A 73 -24.19 -15.64 4.01
C VAL A 73 -24.60 -14.23 3.58
N LEU A 74 -23.68 -13.53 2.92
CA LEU A 74 -23.93 -12.23 2.31
C LEU A 74 -24.85 -12.42 1.09
N GLY A 75 -26.04 -11.83 1.14
CA GLY A 75 -27.07 -11.96 0.07
C GLY A 75 -28.32 -12.74 0.48
N GLY A 76 -28.40 -13.22 1.73
CA GLY A 76 -29.58 -13.90 2.28
C GLY A 76 -29.38 -15.41 2.46
N ALA A 77 -30.30 -16.04 3.21
CA ALA A 77 -30.16 -17.44 3.63
C ALA A 77 -30.17 -18.47 2.49
N THR A 78 -30.74 -18.11 1.33
CA THR A 78 -30.85 -18.96 0.14
C THR A 78 -29.88 -18.57 -0.97
N ALA A 79 -29.00 -17.60 -0.73
CA ALA A 79 -28.06 -17.13 -1.75
C ALA A 79 -27.04 -18.22 -2.09
N MET A 80 -26.85 -18.45 -3.39
CA MET A 80 -25.82 -19.35 -3.90
C MET A 80 -24.61 -18.56 -4.38
N PRO A 81 -23.39 -19.12 -4.28
CA PRO A 81 -22.19 -18.45 -4.78
C PRO A 81 -22.28 -18.22 -6.30
N ALA A 82 -22.09 -16.98 -6.73
CA ALA A 82 -22.14 -16.60 -8.15
C ALA A 82 -20.98 -17.19 -8.97
N TYR A 83 -19.84 -17.47 -8.33
CA TYR A 83 -18.65 -18.00 -8.95
C TYR A 83 -18.20 -19.28 -8.26
N ARG A 84 -17.59 -20.19 -9.04
CA ARG A 84 -16.91 -21.37 -8.49
C ARG A 84 -15.74 -20.92 -7.62
N PHE A 85 -15.40 -21.70 -6.61
CA PHE A 85 -14.33 -21.38 -5.65
C PHE A 85 -12.99 -21.02 -6.32
N SER A 86 -12.59 -21.76 -7.37
CA SER A 86 -11.36 -21.48 -8.13
C SER A 86 -11.39 -20.13 -8.84
N THR A 87 -12.54 -19.76 -9.42
CA THR A 87 -12.73 -18.48 -10.08
C THR A 87 -12.76 -17.33 -9.08
N TRP A 88 -13.44 -17.51 -7.94
CA TRP A 88 -13.46 -16.54 -6.85
C TRP A 88 -12.05 -16.31 -6.28
N LEU A 89 -11.27 -17.36 -6.07
CA LEU A 89 -9.89 -17.26 -5.60
C LEU A 89 -9.00 -16.51 -6.60
N ALA A 90 -9.15 -16.79 -7.90
CA ALA A 90 -8.42 -16.08 -8.94
C ALA A 90 -8.78 -14.58 -8.99
N MET A 91 -10.04 -14.23 -8.74
CA MET A 91 -10.48 -12.83 -8.62
C MET A 91 -9.84 -12.13 -7.42
N LEU A 92 -9.80 -12.80 -6.25
CA LEU A 92 -9.16 -12.25 -5.04
C LEU A 92 -7.66 -12.01 -5.27
N PHE A 93 -6.98 -12.98 -5.89
CA PHE A 93 -5.55 -12.86 -6.20
C PHE A 93 -5.28 -11.73 -7.19
N THR A 94 -6.09 -11.62 -8.26
CA THR A 94 -5.95 -10.53 -9.25
C THR A 94 -6.22 -9.16 -8.63
N ALA A 95 -7.20 -9.06 -7.72
CA ALA A 95 -7.51 -7.81 -7.04
C ALA A 95 -6.42 -7.38 -6.04
N GLY A 96 -5.76 -8.35 -5.39
CA GLY A 96 -4.77 -8.07 -4.34
C GLY A 96 -3.32 -7.97 -4.82
N MET A 97 -2.94 -8.74 -5.84
CA MET A 97 -1.56 -8.81 -6.33
C MET A 97 -1.29 -7.69 -7.34
N GLY A 98 -0.91 -6.51 -6.82
CA GLY A 98 -0.52 -5.37 -7.65
C GLY A 98 0.88 -5.51 -8.26
N SER A 99 1.28 -4.53 -9.08
CA SER A 99 2.62 -4.42 -9.67
C SER A 99 3.74 -4.33 -8.62
N GLY A 100 3.43 -3.87 -7.41
CA GLY A 100 4.38 -3.71 -6.31
C GLY A 100 5.07 -5.01 -5.90
N LEU A 101 4.39 -6.16 -5.95
CA LEU A 101 5.00 -7.44 -5.57
C LEU A 101 6.03 -7.94 -6.58
N VAL A 102 5.88 -7.58 -7.86
CA VAL A 102 6.85 -7.95 -8.91
C VAL A 102 8.13 -7.14 -8.77
N PHE A 103 8.03 -5.87 -8.39
CA PHE A 103 9.19 -4.99 -8.17
C PHE A 103 9.84 -5.24 -6.80
N SER A 104 9.05 -5.13 -5.74
CA SER A 104 9.54 -5.26 -4.37
C SER A 104 9.91 -6.71 -4.00
N GLY A 105 9.34 -7.71 -4.67
CA GLY A 105 9.59 -9.12 -4.37
C GLY A 105 11.04 -9.57 -4.61
N ILE A 106 11.77 -8.92 -5.51
CA ILE A 106 13.22 -9.14 -5.72
C ILE A 106 14.03 -8.02 -5.05
N ALA A 107 13.54 -6.79 -5.07
CA ALA A 107 14.26 -5.65 -4.52
C ALA A 107 14.45 -5.74 -3.00
N GLU A 108 13.44 -6.19 -2.24
CA GLU A 108 13.52 -6.27 -0.78
C GLU A 108 14.57 -7.29 -0.30
N PRO A 109 14.62 -8.54 -0.81
CA PRO A 109 15.68 -9.49 -0.44
C PRO A 109 17.06 -8.98 -0.80
N VAL A 110 17.25 -8.44 -2.00
CA VAL A 110 18.56 -7.89 -2.43
C VAL A 110 18.99 -6.73 -1.54
N TYR A 111 18.05 -5.89 -1.11
CA TYR A 111 18.33 -4.82 -0.16
C TYR A 111 18.73 -5.38 1.21
N HIS A 112 17.96 -6.33 1.76
CA HIS A 112 18.28 -6.93 3.06
C HIS A 112 19.62 -7.68 3.03
N GLU A 113 19.95 -8.39 1.95
CA GLU A 113 21.24 -9.07 1.77
C GLU A 113 22.43 -8.09 1.67
N ASN A 114 22.22 -6.86 1.19
CA ASN A 114 23.30 -5.88 1.11
C ASN A 114 23.45 -5.06 2.41
N PHE A 115 22.37 -4.88 3.16
CA PHE A 115 22.31 -3.96 4.31
C PHE A 115 21.99 -4.65 5.65
N TYR A 116 22.03 -5.99 5.73
CA TYR A 116 21.95 -6.66 7.03
C TYR A 116 23.20 -6.33 7.86
N PRO A 117 23.04 -5.96 9.14
CA PRO A 117 24.18 -5.84 10.03
C PRO A 117 24.86 -7.20 10.11
N ARG A 118 26.10 -7.30 9.60
CA ARG A 118 26.88 -8.52 9.75
C ARG A 118 27.23 -8.64 11.21
N ILE A 119 27.38 -9.87 11.70
CA ILE A 119 27.75 -10.12 13.10
C ILE A 119 29.06 -9.40 13.51
N GLY A 120 29.90 -8.98 12.55
CA GLY A 120 31.10 -8.15 12.78
C GLY A 120 30.88 -6.63 12.83
N ASP A 121 29.72 -6.10 12.44
CA ASP A 121 29.45 -4.65 12.38
C ASP A 121 29.00 -4.06 13.72
N TYR A 122 28.68 -4.91 14.70
CA TYR A 122 28.43 -4.51 16.09
C TYR A 122 29.71 -4.03 16.80
N GLU A 123 30.89 -4.27 16.22
CA GLU A 123 32.19 -3.86 16.77
C GLU A 123 32.59 -2.43 16.33
N ASN A 124 31.97 -1.87 15.28
CA ASN A 124 32.21 -0.51 14.81
C ASN A 124 30.89 0.27 14.59
N PRO A 125 30.42 1.04 15.59
CA PRO A 125 29.14 1.77 15.55
C PRO A 125 29.06 2.89 14.49
N GLY A 126 30.09 3.10 13.67
CA GLY A 126 30.11 4.09 12.58
C GLY A 126 29.50 3.60 11.26
N MET A 127 29.28 2.29 11.08
CA MET A 127 28.74 1.73 9.82
C MET A 127 27.22 1.50 9.87
N THR A 128 26.62 1.45 11.06
CA THR A 128 25.17 1.25 11.27
C THR A 128 24.33 2.49 10.93
N GLY A 129 24.95 3.67 10.83
CA GLY A 129 24.27 4.95 10.55
C GLY A 129 24.07 5.28 9.07
N LEU A 130 24.48 4.43 8.13
CA LEU A 130 24.34 4.65 6.68
C LEU A 130 23.11 3.92 6.08
N ALA A 131 22.30 3.25 6.90
CA ALA A 131 21.17 2.43 6.47
C ALA A 131 19.78 3.10 6.60
N LEU A 132 19.73 4.38 7.02
CA LEU A 132 18.51 5.20 7.05
C LEU A 132 18.81 6.64 6.64
#